data_AF-A0A973HPZ7-F1
#
_entry.id   AF-A0A973HPZ7-F1
#
_cell.length_a   1.000
_cell.length_b   1.000
_cell.length_c   1.000
_cell.angle_alpha   90.00
_cell.angle_beta   90.00
_cell.angle_gamma   90.00
#
_symmetry.space_group_name_H-M   'P 1'
#
loop_
_entity.id
_entity.type
_entity.pdbx_description
1 polymer ?
#
loop_
_entity_poly.entity_id
_entity_poly.type
_entity_poly.pdbx_seq_one_letter_code
_entity_poly.pdbx_strand_id
1 'polypeptide(L)'
;NDDDDAFWKPLLKDAVTVKKNSGVIDTLVTANVGAGFLAVRHKYDTAIDLEKTPLFQLPVDVSFDSKVNVHMLIDEITYIIQLTAPLAKAKSLLSSEFEQGEQFRIPNLENSFMSSRLLAKHQGDMIRFNLYKRLKQMGHTGDFKLHSITVGNTSNKDYLLAGNGGNNAGSQYGLGRPRFLKSNSE
;
A
#
# COMPACT_ATOMS: atom_id res chain seq x y z
N ASN A 1 -12.24 -10.67 20.60
CA ASN A 1 -12.74 -9.37 21.10
C ASN A 1 -11.58 -8.44 21.46
N ASP A 2 -10.64 -8.20 20.54
CA ASP A 2 -9.52 -7.25 20.77
C ASP A 2 -9.02 -6.57 19.47
N ASP A 3 -9.79 -6.68 18.37
CA ASP A 3 -9.36 -6.24 17.03
C ASP A 3 -9.75 -4.80 16.67
N ASP A 4 -10.56 -4.10 17.48
CA ASP A 4 -11.04 -2.76 17.11
C ASP A 4 -9.95 -1.68 17.18
N ASP A 5 -8.89 -1.91 17.96
CA ASP A 5 -7.77 -0.97 18.19
C ASP A 5 -6.55 -1.20 17.29
N ALA A 6 -6.62 -2.12 16.33
CA ALA A 6 -5.52 -2.35 15.38
C ALA A 6 -5.43 -1.19 14.37
N PHE A 7 -4.23 -0.59 14.24
CA PHE A 7 -3.98 0.48 13.26
C PHE A 7 -4.14 -0.04 11.82
N TRP A 8 -3.50 -1.17 11.52
CA TRP A 8 -3.62 -1.87 10.24
C TRP A 8 -4.75 -2.89 10.31
N LYS A 9 -5.76 -2.72 9.45
CA LYS A 9 -6.91 -3.62 9.38
C LYS A 9 -6.84 -4.47 8.12
N PRO A 10 -7.11 -5.79 8.17
CA PRO A 10 -7.24 -6.62 6.97
C PRO A 10 -8.18 -5.97 5.95
N LEU A 11 -7.78 -5.92 4.67
CA LEU A 11 -8.68 -5.45 3.61
C LEU A 11 -9.85 -6.41 3.41
N LEU A 12 -9.56 -7.72 3.47
CA LEU A 12 -10.54 -8.79 3.60
C LEU A 12 -10.27 -9.53 4.91
N LYS A 13 -11.30 -9.64 5.76
CA LYS A 13 -11.19 -10.09 7.14
C LYS A 13 -10.42 -11.42 7.29
N ASP A 14 -10.69 -12.39 6.42
CA ASP A 14 -10.15 -13.74 6.54
C ASP A 14 -8.92 -13.99 5.67
N ALA A 15 -8.51 -13.01 4.85
CA ALA A 15 -7.40 -13.19 3.91
C ALA A 15 -6.02 -13.10 4.57
N VAL A 16 -5.92 -12.34 5.68
CA VAL A 16 -4.66 -12.12 6.39
C VAL A 16 -4.85 -12.16 7.91
N THR A 17 -3.83 -12.65 8.61
CA THR A 17 -3.69 -12.49 10.05
C THR A 17 -2.76 -11.32 10.33
N VAL A 18 -3.18 -10.41 11.21
CA VAL A 18 -2.39 -9.27 11.67
C VAL A 18 -1.97 -9.51 13.12
N LYS A 19 -0.67 -9.53 13.40
CA LYS A 19 -0.14 -9.69 14.76
C LYS A 19 0.65 -8.46 15.16
N LYS A 20 0.42 -7.95 16.37
CA LYS A 20 1.27 -6.93 16.98
C LYS A 20 2.67 -7.51 17.23
N ASN A 21 3.69 -6.70 16.99
CA ASN A 21 5.08 -6.98 17.27
C ASN A 21 5.70 -5.83 18.08
N SER A 22 6.86 -6.04 18.67
CA SER A 22 7.61 -4.99 19.38
C SER A 22 8.66 -4.35 18.49
N GLY A 23 8.79 -3.02 18.53
CA GLY A 23 9.87 -2.28 17.86
C GLY A 23 9.36 -1.30 16.82
N VAL A 24 10.22 -0.97 15.85
CA VAL A 24 9.90 -0.03 14.76
C VAL A 24 8.93 -0.65 13.75
N ILE A 25 9.11 -1.95 13.48
CA ILE A 25 8.13 -2.82 12.80
C ILE A 25 7.21 -3.38 13.88
N ASP A 26 6.07 -2.73 14.09
CA ASP A 26 5.12 -3.04 15.18
C ASP A 26 4.00 -3.98 14.76
N THR A 27 3.95 -4.37 13.50
CA THR A 27 2.89 -5.19 12.91
C THR A 27 3.47 -6.21 11.95
N LEU A 28 3.12 -7.49 12.14
CA LEU A 28 3.42 -8.57 11.21
C LEU A 28 2.11 -8.99 10.52
N VAL A 29 2.08 -8.95 9.19
CA VAL A 29 0.96 -9.40 8.37
C VAL A 29 1.31 -10.73 7.74
N THR A 30 0.43 -11.72 7.86
CA THR A 30 0.62 -13.06 7.30
C THR A 30 -0.57 -13.43 6.41
N ALA A 31 -0.32 -13.92 5.20
CA ALA A 31 -1.36 -14.46 4.33
C ALA A 31 -1.96 -15.75 4.91
N ASN A 32 -3.28 -15.83 5.04
CA ASN A 32 -3.95 -17.05 5.49
C ASN A 32 -4.15 -18.05 4.35
N VAL A 33 -4.22 -17.55 3.11
CA VAL A 33 -4.48 -18.32 1.90
C VAL A 33 -3.51 -17.92 0.80
N GLY A 34 -3.16 -18.86 -0.09
CA GLY A 34 -2.23 -18.62 -1.22
C GLY A 34 -2.86 -17.98 -2.45
N ALA A 35 -4.06 -17.42 -2.30
CA ALA A 35 -4.84 -16.81 -3.37
C ALA A 35 -5.61 -15.62 -2.81
N GLY A 36 -5.62 -14.50 -3.54
CA GLY A 36 -6.40 -13.31 -3.17
C GLY A 36 -5.56 -12.17 -2.60
N PHE A 37 -6.24 -11.32 -1.83
CA PHE A 37 -5.66 -10.08 -1.30
C PHE A 37 -4.84 -10.36 -0.03
N LEU A 38 -3.51 -10.33 -0.14
CA LEU A 38 -2.61 -10.13 0.99
C LEU A 38 -2.50 -8.61 1.21
N ALA A 39 -3.49 -8.02 1.88
CA ALA A 39 -3.55 -6.58 2.03
C ALA A 39 -4.11 -6.13 3.39
N VAL A 40 -3.52 -5.06 3.93
CA VAL A 40 -4.04 -4.31 5.07
C VAL A 40 -4.22 -2.84 4.72
N ARG A 41 -5.19 -2.19 5.35
CA ARG A 41 -5.52 -0.79 5.15
C ARG A 41 -5.63 -0.07 6.48
N HIS A 42 -5.13 1.16 6.50
CA HIS A 42 -5.51 2.16 7.49
C HIS A 42 -6.25 3.30 6.77
N LYS A 43 -7.46 3.61 7.23
CA LYS A 43 -8.23 4.79 6.82
C LYS A 43 -8.13 5.80 7.95
N TYR A 44 -7.74 7.03 7.63
CA TYR A 44 -7.67 8.09 8.62
C TYR A 44 -9.07 8.69 8.83
N ASP A 45 -9.47 8.85 10.09
CA ASP A 45 -10.75 9.53 10.43
C ASP A 45 -10.75 10.99 9.97
N THR A 46 -9.57 11.64 10.02
CA THR A 46 -9.32 12.96 9.44
C THR A 46 -8.17 12.84 8.46
N ALA A 47 -8.40 13.26 7.22
CA ALA A 47 -7.38 13.17 6.17
C ALA A 47 -6.11 13.96 6.55
N ILE A 48 -4.94 13.40 6.24
CA ILE A 48 -3.66 14.02 6.55
C ILE A 48 -3.37 15.12 5.53
N ASP A 49 -3.13 16.33 6.04
CA ASP A 49 -2.77 17.50 5.26
C ASP A 49 -1.27 17.49 4.90
N LEU A 50 -0.97 17.10 3.66
CA LEU A 50 0.42 16.95 3.23
C LEU A 50 1.12 18.30 3.04
N GLU A 51 0.41 19.42 2.94
CA GLU A 51 1.06 20.74 2.92
C GLU A 51 1.65 21.08 4.29
N LYS A 52 0.95 20.67 5.37
CA LYS A 52 1.38 20.91 6.76
C LYS A 52 2.41 19.90 7.25
N THR A 53 2.25 18.63 6.87
CA THR A 53 3.14 17.53 7.28
C THR A 53 3.62 16.75 6.06
N PRO A 54 4.53 17.33 5.24
CA PRO A 54 4.89 16.79 3.93
C PRO A 54 5.82 15.58 4.00
N LEU A 55 6.56 15.39 5.09
CA LEU A 55 7.54 14.32 5.19
C LEU A 55 6.86 13.01 5.60
N PHE A 56 6.75 12.07 4.66
CA PHE A 56 6.24 10.72 4.90
C PHE A 56 7.35 9.79 5.36
N GLN A 57 7.05 8.98 6.37
CA GLN A 57 7.88 7.86 6.82
C GLN A 57 7.02 6.62 7.02
N LEU A 58 7.48 5.47 6.56
CA LEU A 58 6.87 4.19 6.86
C LEU A 58 7.97 3.12 7.00
N PRO A 59 8.17 2.56 8.20
CA PRO A 59 8.97 1.36 8.36
C PRO A 59 8.29 0.18 7.69
N VAL A 60 9.06 -0.59 6.92
CA VAL A 60 8.59 -1.76 6.19
C VAL A 60 9.62 -2.88 6.30
N ASP A 61 9.17 -4.13 6.36
CA ASP A 61 10.03 -5.30 6.26
C ASP A 61 9.42 -6.27 5.25
N VAL A 62 10.06 -6.33 4.08
CA VAL A 62 9.66 -7.21 2.97
C VAL A 62 10.71 -8.29 2.71
N SER A 63 11.57 -8.60 3.70
CA SER A 63 12.62 -9.62 3.59
C SER A 63 12.09 -11.05 3.42
N PHE A 64 10.80 -11.27 3.69
CA PHE A 64 10.10 -12.56 3.54
C PHE A 64 9.66 -12.88 2.10
N ASP A 65 10.21 -12.19 1.10
CA ASP A 65 9.87 -12.32 -0.34
C ASP A 65 8.39 -12.12 -0.70
N SER A 66 7.59 -11.55 0.21
CA SER A 66 6.21 -11.17 -0.10
C SER A 66 6.18 -10.11 -1.17
N LYS A 67 5.34 -10.33 -2.18
CA LYS A 67 5.06 -9.40 -3.27
C LYS A 67 4.00 -8.41 -2.80
N VAL A 68 4.40 -7.22 -2.37
CA VAL A 68 3.49 -6.16 -1.92
C VAL A 68 3.96 -4.80 -2.44
N ASN A 69 3.06 -3.83 -2.48
CA ASN A 69 3.32 -2.41 -2.76
C ASN A 69 2.52 -1.55 -1.78
N VAL A 70 2.88 -0.28 -1.65
CA VAL A 70 2.10 0.70 -0.88
C VAL A 70 1.22 1.48 -1.83
N HIS A 71 -0.06 1.59 -1.51
CA HIS A 71 -1.07 2.36 -2.22
C HIS A 71 -1.57 3.48 -1.31
N MET A 72 -1.61 4.70 -1.83
CA MET A 72 -2.00 5.91 -1.09
C MET A 72 -3.17 6.56 -1.80
N LEU A 73 -4.29 6.76 -1.11
CA LEU A 73 -5.45 7.48 -1.64
C LEU A 73 -5.33 8.96 -1.28
N ILE A 74 -5.08 9.82 -2.27
CA ILE A 74 -4.84 11.26 -2.11
C ILE A 74 -5.78 12.01 -3.03
N ASP A 75 -6.69 12.81 -2.45
CA ASP A 75 -7.76 13.51 -3.18
C ASP A 75 -8.46 12.61 -4.22
N GLU A 76 -8.92 11.44 -3.76
CA GLU A 76 -9.56 10.39 -4.59
C GLU A 76 -8.63 9.71 -5.62
N ILE A 77 -7.40 10.18 -5.81
CA ILE A 77 -6.42 9.59 -6.72
C ILE A 77 -5.54 8.60 -5.98
N THR A 78 -5.39 7.40 -6.55
CA THR A 78 -4.52 6.36 -5.97
C THR A 78 -3.10 6.44 -6.54
N TYR A 79 -2.14 6.66 -5.66
CA TYR A 79 -0.71 6.66 -5.93
C TYR A 79 -0.02 5.42 -5.37
N ILE A 80 1.14 5.06 -5.91
CA ILE A 80 1.83 3.80 -5.61
C ILE A 80 3.29 4.05 -5.24
N ILE A 81 3.76 3.38 -4.20
CA ILE A 81 5.20 3.17 -3.96
C ILE A 81 5.47 1.70 -4.22
N GLN A 82 6.29 1.43 -5.23
CA GLN A 82 6.66 0.08 -5.59
C GLN A 82 7.69 -0.46 -4.60
N LEU A 83 7.39 -1.60 -3.97
CA LEU A 83 8.32 -2.39 -3.19
C LEU A 83 8.72 -3.61 -4.02
N THR A 84 8.09 -4.76 -3.77
CA THR A 84 8.48 -6.06 -4.33
C THR A 84 7.50 -6.57 -5.39
N ALA A 85 6.21 -6.18 -5.33
CA ALA A 85 5.24 -6.63 -6.31
C ALA A 85 5.44 -5.93 -7.68
N PRO A 86 5.43 -6.69 -8.80
CA PRO A 86 5.52 -6.11 -10.12
C PRO A 86 4.25 -5.30 -10.46
N LEU A 87 4.43 -4.18 -11.18
CA LEU A 87 3.31 -3.34 -11.64
C LEU A 87 2.84 -3.67 -13.06
N ALA A 88 3.60 -4.48 -13.80
CA ALA A 88 3.26 -4.87 -15.16
C ALA A 88 1.95 -5.68 -15.19
N LYS A 89 1.06 -5.34 -16.14
CA LYS A 89 -0.30 -5.89 -16.27
C LYS A 89 -1.10 -5.87 -14.96
N ALA A 90 -0.92 -4.86 -14.12
CA ALA A 90 -1.86 -4.58 -13.04
C ALA A 90 -3.26 -4.42 -13.61
N LYS A 91 -4.27 -5.01 -13.00
CA LYS A 91 -5.69 -4.87 -13.40
C LYS A 91 -6.47 -3.90 -12.52
N SER A 92 -5.96 -3.66 -11.32
CA SER A 92 -6.62 -2.89 -10.27
C SER A 92 -5.56 -2.31 -9.33
N LEU A 93 -5.93 -1.25 -8.61
CA LEU A 93 -5.18 -0.69 -7.49
C LEU A 93 -5.91 -0.99 -6.18
N LEU A 94 -5.22 -0.95 -5.04
CA LEU A 94 -5.86 -1.21 -3.74
C LEU A 94 -6.46 0.07 -3.13
N SER A 95 -7.54 0.54 -3.73
CA SER A 95 -8.39 1.62 -3.23
C SER A 95 -9.85 1.37 -3.56
N SER A 96 -10.76 2.06 -2.87
CA SER A 96 -12.21 1.85 -2.98
C SER A 96 -12.76 1.98 -4.41
N GLU A 97 -12.12 2.80 -5.26
CA GLU A 97 -12.49 2.97 -6.67
C GLU A 97 -12.25 1.69 -7.50
N PHE A 98 -11.16 0.97 -7.23
CA PHE A 98 -10.70 -0.17 -8.03
C PHE A 98 -11.04 -1.54 -7.42
N GLU A 99 -11.68 -1.54 -6.25
CA GLU A 99 -12.13 -2.73 -5.50
C GLU A 99 -13.54 -3.19 -5.89
N GLN A 100 -13.99 -2.83 -7.10
CA GLN A 100 -15.30 -3.18 -7.63
C GLN A 100 -15.19 -4.19 -8.77
N GLY A 101 -16.12 -5.14 -8.82
CA GLY A 101 -16.24 -6.11 -9.90
C GLY A 101 -15.25 -7.28 -9.86
N GLU A 102 -15.44 -8.21 -10.79
CA GLU A 102 -14.64 -9.43 -10.88
C GLU A 102 -13.33 -9.19 -11.62
N GLN A 103 -12.19 -9.25 -10.92
CA GLN A 103 -10.86 -8.94 -11.45
C GLN A 103 -10.47 -9.73 -12.73
N PHE A 104 -11.01 -10.93 -12.94
CA PHE A 104 -10.74 -11.69 -14.17
C PHE A 104 -11.38 -11.06 -15.42
N ARG A 105 -12.44 -10.24 -15.25
CA ARG A 105 -13.19 -9.57 -16.32
C ARG A 105 -12.66 -8.16 -16.63
N ILE A 106 -11.79 -7.63 -15.78
CA ILE A 106 -11.22 -6.28 -15.91
C ILE A 106 -9.99 -6.34 -16.83
N PRO A 107 -9.87 -5.43 -17.82
CA PRO A 107 -8.66 -5.31 -18.64
C PRO A 107 -7.47 -4.87 -17.81
N ASN A 108 -6.26 -5.06 -18.34
CA ASN A 108 -5.06 -4.54 -17.68
C ASN A 108 -5.04 -3.01 -17.78
N LEU A 109 -4.58 -2.37 -16.70
CA LEU A 109 -4.23 -0.96 -16.68
C LEU A 109 -3.04 -0.71 -17.61
N GLU A 110 -3.08 0.40 -18.33
CA GLU A 110 -2.01 0.80 -19.23
C GLU A 110 -0.72 1.13 -18.46
N ASN A 111 0.44 0.89 -19.08
CA ASN A 111 1.73 1.23 -18.47
C ASN A 111 1.89 2.74 -18.24
N SER A 112 1.35 3.57 -19.14
CA SER A 112 1.29 5.03 -19.03
C SER A 112 0.53 5.45 -17.76
N PHE A 113 -0.63 4.85 -17.54
CA PHE A 113 -1.44 5.05 -16.34
C PHE A 113 -0.68 4.63 -15.08
N MET A 114 -0.09 3.44 -15.06
CA MET A 114 0.68 2.98 -13.89
C MET A 114 1.88 3.89 -13.60
N SER A 115 2.55 4.38 -14.64
CA SER A 115 3.69 5.29 -14.52
C SER A 115 3.27 6.65 -13.95
N SER A 116 2.09 7.16 -14.31
CA SER A 116 1.56 8.42 -13.76
C SER A 116 1.11 8.30 -12.29
N ARG A 117 0.93 7.07 -11.78
CA ARG A 117 0.62 6.81 -10.36
C ARG A 117 1.85 6.49 -9.51
N LEU A 118 3.02 6.27 -10.10
CA LEU A 118 4.21 5.81 -9.39
C LEU A 118 4.94 6.96 -8.67
N LEU A 119 4.82 7.01 -7.34
CA LEU A 119 5.55 7.95 -6.48
C LEU A 119 7.04 7.60 -6.43
N ALA A 120 7.38 6.35 -6.15
CA ALA A 120 8.76 5.91 -6.02
C ALA A 120 8.89 4.40 -6.19
N LYS A 121 10.10 3.94 -6.47
CA LYS A 121 10.53 2.56 -6.23
C LYS A 121 11.41 2.58 -5.00
N HIS A 122 11.12 1.72 -4.03
CA HIS A 122 11.84 1.71 -2.75
C HIS A 122 12.45 0.34 -2.48
N GLN A 123 13.69 0.36 -1.99
CA GLN A 123 14.42 -0.77 -1.43
C GLN A 123 14.95 -0.32 -0.07
N GLY A 124 14.78 -1.16 0.94
CA GLY A 124 15.17 -0.84 2.32
C GLY A 124 14.05 -1.11 3.32
N ASP A 125 14.34 -0.78 4.57
CA ASP A 125 13.50 -1.01 5.74
C ASP A 125 12.67 0.23 6.15
N MET A 126 12.89 1.36 5.49
CA MET A 126 12.25 2.64 5.79
C MET A 126 12.00 3.44 4.53
N ILE A 127 10.73 3.57 4.17
CA ILE A 127 10.31 4.53 3.15
C ILE A 127 10.35 5.92 3.78
N ARG A 128 11.13 6.85 3.21
CA ARG A 128 11.17 8.24 3.69
C ARG A 128 11.37 9.23 2.54
N PHE A 129 10.41 10.11 2.33
CA PHE A 129 10.54 11.21 1.36
C PHE A 129 9.49 12.31 1.59
N ASN A 130 9.72 13.48 1.01
CA ASN A 130 8.75 14.58 0.99
C ASN A 130 7.65 14.26 -0.05
N LEU A 131 6.50 13.78 0.45
CA LEU A 131 5.38 13.31 -0.37
C LEU A 131 4.70 14.47 -1.11
N TYR A 132 4.52 15.61 -0.44
CA TYR A 132 3.96 16.81 -1.04
C TYR A 132 4.77 17.28 -2.26
N LYS A 133 6.09 17.46 -2.08
CA LYS A 133 7.00 17.86 -3.17
C LYS A 133 6.96 16.86 -4.32
N ARG A 134 6.90 15.56 -4.02
CA ARG A 134 6.81 14.52 -5.05
C ARG A 134 5.49 14.62 -5.84
N LEU A 135 4.36 14.83 -5.18
CA LEU A 135 3.06 15.01 -5.84
C LEU A 135 3.05 16.26 -6.74
N LYS A 136 3.61 17.38 -6.27
CA LYS A 136 3.75 18.61 -7.09
C LYS A 136 4.58 18.34 -8.35
N GLN A 137 5.70 17.61 -8.23
CA GLN A 137 6.53 17.23 -9.38
C GLN A 137 5.81 16.33 -10.38
N MET A 138 4.84 15.53 -9.90
CA MET A 138 3.98 14.70 -10.74
C MET A 138 2.79 15.46 -11.33
N GLY A 139 2.67 16.77 -11.07
CA GLY A 139 1.59 17.60 -11.58
C GLY A 139 0.25 17.41 -10.86
N HIS A 140 0.25 16.91 -9.62
CA HIS A 140 -0.97 16.86 -8.80
C HIS A 140 -1.43 18.28 -8.45
N THR A 141 -2.73 18.55 -8.58
CA THR A 141 -3.34 19.89 -8.40
C THR A 141 -4.47 19.94 -7.37
N GLY A 142 -4.71 18.87 -6.60
CA GLY A 142 -5.76 18.82 -5.58
C GLY A 142 -5.37 19.53 -4.27
N ASP A 143 -6.08 19.17 -3.20
CA ASP A 143 -5.93 19.71 -1.83
C ASP A 143 -4.83 19.00 -1.02
N PHE A 144 -4.16 18.01 -1.62
CA PHE A 144 -3.10 17.21 -1.03
C PHE A 144 -3.51 16.53 0.28
N LYS A 145 -4.72 15.95 0.32
CA LYS A 145 -5.26 15.23 1.47
C LYS A 145 -5.08 13.73 1.31
N LEU A 146 -4.30 13.13 2.21
CA LEU A 146 -4.15 11.67 2.27
C LEU A 146 -5.26 11.06 3.14
N HIS A 147 -6.09 10.22 2.53
CA HIS A 147 -7.25 9.59 3.19
C HIS A 147 -6.97 8.19 3.71
N SER A 148 -6.12 7.42 3.01
CA SER A 148 -5.80 6.06 3.43
C SER A 148 -4.47 5.58 2.88
N ILE A 149 -3.89 4.62 3.58
CA ILE A 149 -2.76 3.82 3.11
C ILE A 149 -3.20 2.36 3.09
N THR A 150 -2.96 1.70 1.97
CA THR A 150 -3.12 0.25 1.83
C THR A 150 -1.75 -0.35 1.49
N VAL A 151 -1.33 -1.39 2.19
CA VAL A 151 -0.15 -2.17 1.82
C VAL A 151 -0.62 -3.55 1.42
N GLY A 152 -0.21 -4.01 0.24
CA GLY A 152 -0.57 -5.33 -0.23
C GLY A 152 -0.26 -5.56 -1.70
N ASN A 153 -0.70 -6.71 -2.21
CA ASN A 153 -0.64 -7.03 -3.64
C ASN A 153 -1.91 -6.60 -4.37
N THR A 154 -1.74 -6.03 -5.56
CA THR A 154 -2.82 -5.94 -6.55
C THR A 154 -2.86 -7.19 -7.42
N SER A 155 -3.96 -7.41 -8.14
CA SER A 155 -4.00 -8.35 -9.25
C SER A 155 -3.11 -7.83 -10.40
N ASN A 156 -2.01 -8.52 -10.70
CA ASN A 156 -1.02 -8.17 -11.73
C ASN A 156 -0.72 -9.33 -12.70
N LYS A 157 0.17 -9.10 -13.69
CA LYS A 157 0.73 -10.15 -14.57
C LYS A 157 1.15 -11.33 -13.68
N ASP A 158 0.59 -12.51 -13.96
CA ASP A 158 0.82 -13.81 -13.31
C ASP A 158 -0.29 -14.33 -12.37
N TYR A 159 -1.45 -13.65 -12.23
CA TYR A 159 -2.58 -14.20 -11.47
C TYR A 159 -2.17 -14.68 -10.06
N LEU A 160 -1.85 -13.72 -9.16
CA LEU A 160 -1.75 -13.99 -7.71
C LEU A 160 -3.09 -14.47 -7.07
N LEU A 161 -4.11 -14.76 -7.88
CA LEU A 161 -5.38 -15.38 -7.50
C LEU A 161 -5.35 -16.92 -7.57
N ALA A 162 -4.31 -17.56 -8.12
CA ALA A 162 -4.31 -19.02 -8.32
C ALA A 162 -2.90 -19.68 -8.31
N GLY A 163 -2.05 -19.37 -7.31
CA GLY A 163 -0.90 -20.21 -6.97
C GLY A 163 0.35 -20.16 -7.87
N ASN A 164 0.33 -19.54 -9.05
CA ASN A 164 1.51 -19.44 -9.91
C ASN A 164 2.29 -18.15 -9.66
N GLY A 165 3.21 -18.17 -8.70
CA GLY A 165 4.06 -17.01 -8.37
C GLY A 165 3.38 -16.00 -7.44
N GLY A 166 2.28 -16.42 -6.81
CA GLY A 166 1.54 -15.78 -5.71
C GLY A 166 2.36 -15.32 -4.51
N ASN A 167 1.72 -14.56 -3.63
CA ASN A 167 2.01 -14.74 -2.20
C ASN A 167 1.35 -16.06 -1.78
N ASN A 168 2.11 -16.98 -1.20
CA ASN A 168 1.59 -18.26 -0.72
C ASN A 168 0.92 -18.08 0.65
N ALA A 169 0.15 -19.08 1.09
CA ALA A 169 -0.26 -19.14 2.49
C ALA A 169 0.99 -19.13 3.38
N GLY A 170 0.99 -18.29 4.41
CA GLY A 170 2.16 -18.07 5.27
C GLY A 170 3.14 -17.01 4.78
N SER A 171 3.00 -16.44 3.57
CA SER A 171 3.80 -15.27 3.16
C SER A 171 3.59 -14.10 4.11
N GLN A 172 4.67 -13.39 4.46
CA GLN A 172 4.64 -12.35 5.51
C GLN A 172 5.24 -11.03 5.07
N TYR A 173 4.82 -9.94 5.69
CA TYR A 173 5.57 -8.68 5.66
C TYR A 173 5.34 -7.92 6.96
N GLY A 174 6.35 -7.16 7.35
CA GLY A 174 6.33 -6.30 8.51
C GLY A 174 5.98 -4.87 8.14
N LEU A 175 5.23 -4.19 9.02
CA LEU A 175 4.94 -2.77 8.94
C LEU A 175 5.15 -2.11 10.29
N GLY A 176 5.67 -0.88 10.26
CA GLY A 176 5.49 0.07 11.35
C GLY A 176 4.27 0.95 11.13
N ARG A 177 4.06 1.91 12.02
CA ARG A 177 3.09 2.99 11.81
C ARG A 177 3.65 4.07 10.90
N PRO A 178 2.87 4.59 9.95
CA PRO A 178 3.27 5.72 9.14
C PRO A 178 3.40 6.96 10.03
N ARG A 179 4.37 7.82 9.72
CA ARG A 179 4.56 9.12 10.37
C ARG A 179 4.59 10.23 9.34
N PHE A 180 3.96 11.34 9.70
CA PHE A 180 3.92 12.57 8.91
C PHE A 180 4.52 13.69 9.73
N LEU A 181 5.63 14.23 9.25
CA LEU A 181 6.40 15.24 9.96
C LEU A 181 6.38 16.54 9.17
N LYS A 182 6.53 17.65 9.88
CA LYS A 182 6.83 18.94 9.24
C LYS A 182 8.16 18.80 8.50
N SER A 183 8.27 19.41 7.32
CA SER A 183 9.59 19.65 6.76
C SER A 183 10.21 20.73 7.64
N ASN A 184 11.19 20.39 8.46
CA ASN A 184 12.07 21.44 8.97
C ASN A 184 12.73 22.06 7.73
N SER A 185 12.70 23.38 7.65
CA SER A 185 13.34 24.15 6.59
C SER A 185 14.82 23.75 6.54
N GLU A 186 15.22 23.01 5.52
CA GLU A 186 16.60 23.01 5.02
C GLU A 186 16.74 24.18 4.05
#